data_AF-A0A1S4A273-F1
#
_entry.id   AF-A0A1S4A273-F1
#
_cell.length_a   1.000
_cell.length_b   1.000
_cell.length_c   1.000
_cell.angle_alpha   90.00
_cell.angle_beta   90.00
_cell.angle_gamma   90.00
#
_symmetry.space_group_name_H-M   'P 1'
#
loop_
_entity.id
_entity.type
_entity.pdbx_description
1 polymer ?
#
loop_
_entity_poly.entity_id
_entity_poly.type
_entity_poly.pdbx_seq_one_letter_code
_entity_poly.pdbx_strand_id
1 'polypeptide(L)'
;MNLHYFSPYTILQINTTIYDGVNTCIEGGNCTATENKLFRDFRLEFLNALPKGNNPKLRGAFIDARNHHTQVQGWWSPKNVTTVKNLNLMKAFGDWYYDRNYTYVIDERDLPISAMNDVKPCDSKK
;
A
#
# COMPACT_ATOMS: atom_id res chain seq x y z
N MET A 1 -16.08 5.99 12.06
CA MET A 1 -15.73 4.55 12.07
C MET A 1 -14.71 4.40 10.97
N ASN A 2 -13.41 4.26 11.27
CA ASN A 2 -12.38 4.49 10.26
C ASN A 2 -11.51 3.25 10.12
N LEU A 3 -11.55 2.64 8.92
CA LEU A 3 -10.49 1.78 8.41
C LEU A 3 -9.57 2.65 7.57
N HIS A 4 -8.29 2.70 7.94
CA HIS A 4 -7.28 3.41 7.15
C HIS A 4 -6.70 2.45 6.13
N TYR A 5 -6.95 2.71 4.85
CA TYR A 5 -6.41 1.92 3.76
C TYR A 5 -5.55 2.78 2.83
N PHE A 6 -4.23 2.58 2.87
CA PHE A 6 -3.27 3.45 2.19
C PHE A 6 -1.98 2.73 1.82
N SER A 7 -1.23 3.32 0.90
CA SER A 7 0.20 3.08 0.72
C SER A 7 0.96 4.34 1.14
N PRO A 8 2.10 4.24 1.85
CA PRO A 8 2.98 5.39 2.07
C PRO A 8 3.58 5.88 0.74
N TYR A 9 3.55 5.08 -0.32
CA TYR A 9 4.16 5.42 -1.59
C TYR A 9 3.11 5.82 -2.62
N THR A 10 2.04 6.51 -2.23
CA THR A 10 1.02 6.90 -3.22
C THR A 10 1.67 7.78 -4.29
N ILE A 11 1.40 7.49 -5.57
CA ILE A 11 2.05 8.17 -6.71
C ILE A 11 1.91 9.70 -6.60
N LEU A 12 0.70 10.18 -6.28
CA LEU A 12 0.47 11.62 -6.11
C LEU A 12 1.29 12.23 -4.96
N GLN A 13 1.37 11.56 -3.81
CA GLN A 13 2.05 12.12 -2.64
C GLN A 13 3.56 12.15 -2.84
N ILE A 14 4.16 11.07 -3.37
CA ILE A 14 5.62 11.04 -3.57
C ILE A 14 6.05 12.00 -4.68
N ASN A 15 5.28 12.14 -5.76
CA ASN A 15 5.63 13.06 -6.84
C ASN A 15 5.53 14.53 -6.39
N THR A 16 4.63 14.83 -5.45
CA THR A 16 4.48 16.19 -4.92
C THR A 16 5.47 16.51 -3.80
N THR A 17 5.85 15.52 -3.00
CA THR A 17 6.68 15.75 -1.79
C THR A 17 8.16 15.49 -2.03
N ILE A 18 8.52 14.48 -2.83
CA ILE A 18 9.91 14.14 -3.11
C ILE A 18 10.41 14.94 -4.32
N TYR A 19 9.91 14.62 -5.52
CA TYR A 19 9.99 15.45 -6.73
C TYR A 19 9.13 14.85 -7.85
N ASP A 20 8.76 15.69 -8.82
CA ASP A 20 7.94 15.26 -9.95
C ASP A 20 8.66 14.19 -10.79
N GLY A 21 7.99 13.07 -11.06
CA GLY A 21 8.54 11.92 -11.80
C GLY A 21 9.38 10.94 -10.98
N VAL A 22 9.47 11.07 -9.65
CA VAL A 22 10.19 10.11 -8.79
C VAL A 22 9.67 8.66 -8.94
N ASN A 23 8.40 8.49 -9.30
CA ASN A 23 7.79 7.18 -9.51
C ASN A 23 8.40 6.39 -10.70
N THR A 24 9.05 7.07 -11.66
CA THR A 24 9.65 6.40 -12.82
C THR A 24 10.73 5.41 -12.43
N CYS A 25 11.53 5.71 -11.39
CA CYS A 25 12.56 4.78 -10.94
C CYS A 25 11.97 3.52 -10.29
N ILE A 26 10.80 3.65 -9.65
CA ILE A 26 10.10 2.54 -8.99
C ILE A 26 9.61 1.55 -10.04
N GLU A 27 8.96 2.06 -11.09
CA GLU A 27 8.46 1.24 -12.20
C GLU A 27 9.61 0.62 -13.01
N GLY A 28 10.71 1.36 -13.20
CA GLY A 28 11.92 0.87 -13.87
C GLY A 28 12.79 -0.06 -13.02
N GLY A 29 12.53 -0.20 -11.72
CA GLY A 29 13.34 -1.01 -10.80
C GLY A 29 14.78 -0.54 -10.67
N ASN A 30 15.05 0.75 -10.89
CA ASN A 30 16.40 1.31 -11.03
C ASN A 30 16.63 2.56 -10.14
N CYS A 31 15.89 2.68 -9.04
CA CYS A 31 16.10 3.76 -8.07
C CYS A 31 17.52 3.73 -7.49
N THR A 32 18.15 4.91 -7.47
CA THR A 32 19.44 5.20 -6.85
C THR A 32 19.39 5.01 -5.33
N ALA A 33 20.57 4.92 -4.71
CA ALA A 33 20.67 4.86 -3.24
C ALA A 33 20.05 6.11 -2.57
N THR A 34 20.17 7.29 -3.20
CA THR A 34 19.57 8.53 -2.72
C THR A 34 18.05 8.49 -2.76
N GLU A 35 17.46 8.05 -3.89
CA GLU A 35 16.00 7.87 -4.01
C GLU A 35 15.48 6.85 -2.99
N ASN A 36 16.16 5.72 -2.83
CA ASN A 36 15.81 4.70 -1.84
C ASN A 36 15.85 5.25 -0.40
N LYS A 37 16.80 6.13 -0.08
CA LYS A 37 16.83 6.80 1.22
C LYS A 37 15.62 7.73 1.39
N LEU A 38 15.28 8.52 0.37
CA LEU A 38 14.11 9.40 0.41
C LEU A 38 12.82 8.62 0.64
N PHE A 39 12.64 7.46 0.00
CA PHE A 39 11.47 6.61 0.24
C PHE A 39 11.38 6.07 1.65
N ARG A 40 12.51 5.64 2.24
CA ARG A 40 12.55 5.18 3.65
C ARG A 40 12.21 6.30 4.61
N ASP A 41 12.78 7.48 4.40
CA ASP A 41 12.53 8.66 5.23
C ASP A 41 11.05 9.07 5.14
N PHE A 42 10.51 9.10 3.92
CA PHE A 42 9.10 9.40 3.66
C PHE A 42 8.17 8.38 4.34
N ARG A 43 8.50 7.09 4.23
CA ARG A 43 7.76 6.00 4.88
C ARG A 43 7.77 6.14 6.39
N LEU A 44 8.90 6.49 6.99
CA LEU A 44 9.04 6.68 8.42
C LEU A 44 8.14 7.82 8.91
N GLU A 45 8.12 8.95 8.19
CA GLU A 45 7.24 10.08 8.48
C GLU A 45 5.76 9.66 8.43
N PHE A 46 5.35 8.97 7.36
CA PHE A 46 3.99 8.44 7.22
C PHE A 46 3.60 7.54 8.40
N LEU A 47 4.46 6.59 8.78
CA LEU A 47 4.20 5.68 9.91
C LEU A 47 4.11 6.39 11.26
N ASN A 48 4.89 7.48 11.43
CA ASN A 48 4.84 8.27 12.64
C ASN A 48 3.53 9.05 12.76
N ALA A 49 2.95 9.47 11.64
CA ALA A 49 1.65 10.13 11.59
C ALA A 49 0.45 9.19 11.79
N LEU A 50 0.61 7.88 11.57
CA LEU A 50 -0.48 6.92 11.74
C LEU A 50 -0.93 6.80 13.21
N PRO A 51 -2.25 6.69 13.47
CA PRO A 51 -2.76 6.30 14.78
C PRO A 51 -2.15 4.95 15.19
N LYS A 52 -1.65 4.87 16.42
CA LYS A 52 -1.05 3.62 16.93
C LYS A 52 -2.12 2.54 17.09
N GLY A 53 -1.76 1.29 16.80
CA GLY A 53 -2.67 0.14 16.81
C GLY A 53 -3.31 -0.18 18.18
N ASN A 54 -2.74 0.34 19.27
CA ASN A 54 -3.30 0.22 20.62
C ASN A 54 -4.37 1.28 20.94
N ASN A 55 -4.69 2.18 20.01
CA ASN A 55 -5.74 3.17 20.19
C ASN A 55 -7.13 2.50 20.11
N PRO A 56 -7.93 2.52 21.20
CA PRO A 56 -9.23 1.84 21.23
C PRO A 56 -10.27 2.44 20.28
N LYS A 57 -10.04 3.65 19.75
CA LYS A 57 -10.90 4.29 18.75
C LYS A 57 -10.56 3.86 17.32
N LEU A 58 -9.42 3.22 17.11
CA LEU A 58 -9.00 2.77 15.80
C LEU A 58 -9.72 1.47 15.44
N ARG A 59 -10.42 1.47 14.30
CA ARG A 59 -11.14 0.29 13.81
C ARG A 59 -10.44 -0.42 12.66
N GLY A 60 -9.17 -0.10 12.43
CA GLY A 60 -8.28 -0.87 11.58
C GLY A 60 -7.36 -0.01 10.74
N ALA A 61 -6.25 -0.60 10.32
CA ALA A 61 -5.36 -0.08 9.31
C ALA A 61 -4.88 -1.23 8.42
N PHE A 62 -4.85 -1.00 7.12
CA PHE A 62 -4.24 -1.89 6.15
C PHE A 62 -3.32 -1.04 5.30
N ILE A 63 -2.01 -1.18 5.53
CA ILE A 63 -0.99 -0.37 4.89
C ILE A 63 -0.11 -1.27 4.02
N ASP A 64 -0.19 -1.10 2.71
CA ASP A 64 0.65 -1.82 1.75
C ASP A 64 1.91 -1.02 1.38
N ALA A 65 2.80 -1.62 0.59
CA ALA A 65 4.06 -1.00 0.13
C ALA A 65 4.08 -0.70 -1.38
N ARG A 66 2.93 -0.70 -2.06
CA ARG A 66 2.91 -0.53 -3.51
C ARG A 66 2.84 0.94 -3.93
N ASN A 67 3.49 1.29 -5.01
CA ASN A 67 3.40 2.60 -5.61
C ASN A 67 2.13 2.71 -6.47
N HIS A 68 1.04 3.16 -5.87
CA HIS A 68 -0.23 3.36 -6.57
C HIS A 68 -0.95 4.61 -6.12
N HIS A 69 -1.77 5.18 -6.98
CA HIS A 69 -2.75 6.18 -6.56
C HIS A 69 -4.15 5.63 -6.78
N THR A 70 -4.91 5.54 -5.69
CA THR A 70 -6.15 4.77 -5.59
C THR A 70 -5.92 3.27 -5.77
N GLN A 71 -6.77 2.47 -5.13
CA GLN A 71 -6.87 1.07 -5.52
C GLN A 71 -7.92 0.96 -6.60
N VAL A 72 -7.43 1.05 -7.84
CA VAL A 72 -8.21 0.96 -9.06
C VAL A 72 -9.02 -0.33 -9.04
N GLN A 73 -10.19 -0.30 -9.65
CA GLN A 73 -11.17 -1.40 -9.71
C GLN A 73 -10.55 -2.79 -10.04
N GLY A 74 -9.42 -2.81 -10.77
CA GLY A 74 -8.66 -4.03 -11.08
C GLY A 74 -8.01 -4.75 -9.89
N TRP A 75 -7.75 -4.08 -8.76
CA TRP A 75 -7.17 -4.68 -7.54
C TRP A 75 -8.21 -5.05 -6.48
N TRP A 76 -9.46 -4.65 -6.67
CA TRP A 76 -10.62 -5.17 -5.94
C TRP A 76 -11.16 -6.46 -6.58
N SER A 77 -10.24 -7.28 -7.07
CA SER A 77 -10.53 -8.55 -7.74
C SER A 77 -9.76 -9.66 -7.07
N PRO A 78 -10.35 -10.85 -6.84
CA PRO A 78 -9.65 -12.00 -6.28
C PRO A 78 -8.35 -12.38 -7.01
N LYS A 79 -8.22 -12.00 -8.28
CA LYS A 79 -7.03 -12.31 -9.10
C LYS A 79 -5.81 -11.43 -8.78
N ASN A 80 -6.04 -10.18 -8.40
CA ASN A 80 -4.97 -9.15 -8.29
C ASN A 80 -4.95 -8.48 -6.92
N VAL A 81 -5.61 -9.08 -5.94
CA VAL A 81 -5.86 -8.44 -4.66
C VAL A 81 -4.58 -8.25 -3.86
N THR A 82 -4.40 -7.05 -3.34
CA THR A 82 -3.28 -6.72 -2.46
C THR A 82 -3.34 -7.58 -1.20
N THR A 83 -2.23 -8.24 -0.88
CA THR A 83 -2.10 -9.08 0.31
C THR A 83 -0.92 -8.59 1.14
N VAL A 84 -1.15 -8.38 2.44
CA VAL A 84 -0.13 -7.99 3.41
C VAL A 84 -0.17 -8.98 4.56
N LYS A 85 0.97 -9.61 4.90
CA LYS A 85 1.06 -10.67 5.93
C LYS A 85 -0.01 -11.77 5.78
N ASN A 86 -0.22 -12.24 4.55
CA ASN A 86 -1.27 -13.21 4.17
C ASN A 86 -2.72 -12.75 4.41
N LEU A 87 -2.94 -11.50 4.83
CA LEU A 87 -4.26 -10.90 4.89
C LEU A 87 -4.57 -10.19 3.57
N ASN A 88 -5.61 -10.67 2.91
CA ASN A 88 -6.16 -10.09 1.69
C ASN A 88 -6.94 -8.80 2.02
N LEU A 89 -6.73 -7.73 1.24
CA LEU A 89 -7.45 -6.46 1.36
C LEU A 89 -8.97 -6.61 1.41
N MET A 90 -9.55 -7.40 0.51
CA MET A 90 -11.01 -7.63 0.45
C MET A 90 -11.51 -8.31 1.72
N LYS A 91 -10.73 -9.22 2.31
CA LYS A 91 -11.06 -9.87 3.58
C LYS A 91 -10.99 -8.87 4.74
N ALA A 92 -9.92 -8.07 4.80
CA ALA A 92 -9.74 -7.04 5.81
C ALA A 92 -10.88 -6.00 5.76
N PHE A 93 -11.21 -5.54 4.56
CA PHE A 93 -12.32 -4.61 4.33
C PHE A 93 -13.66 -5.23 4.73
N GLY A 94 -13.95 -6.47 4.31
CA GLY A 94 -15.18 -7.15 4.66
C GLY A 94 -15.34 -7.40 6.17
N ASP A 95 -14.26 -7.80 6.85
CA ASP A 95 -14.27 -7.98 8.30
C ASP A 95 -14.52 -6.67 9.04
N TRP A 96 -13.92 -5.58 8.58
CA TRP A 96 -14.17 -4.25 9.11
C TRP A 96 -15.61 -3.79 8.86
N TYR A 97 -16.10 -3.94 7.62
CA TYR A 97 -17.43 -3.46 7.22
C TYR A 97 -18.56 -4.15 7.97
N TYR A 98 -18.43 -5.46 8.20
CA TYR A 98 -19.42 -6.27 8.93
C TYR A 98 -19.11 -6.39 10.43
N ASP A 99 -18.19 -5.58 10.98
CA ASP A 99 -17.77 -5.61 12.38
C ASP A 99 -17.39 -7.02 12.89
N ARG A 100 -16.79 -7.85 12.03
CA ARG A 100 -16.36 -9.23 12.37
C ARG A 100 -15.00 -9.25 13.04
N ASN A 101 -14.07 -8.42 12.55
CA ASN A 101 -12.72 -8.31 13.06
C ASN A 101 -12.08 -6.98 12.63
N TYR A 102 -11.24 -6.40 13.48
CA TYR A 102 -10.44 -5.21 13.14
C TYR A 102 -8.98 -5.58 13.05
N THR A 103 -8.35 -5.23 11.94
CA THR A 103 -6.96 -5.58 11.67
C THR A 103 -6.11 -4.33 11.60
N TYR A 104 -4.92 -4.40 12.18
CA TYR A 104 -3.89 -3.38 12.06
C TYR A 104 -2.66 -4.03 11.44
N VAL A 105 -2.57 -3.96 10.11
CA VAL A 105 -1.52 -4.61 9.33
C VAL A 105 -0.76 -3.56 8.53
N ILE A 106 0.57 -3.67 8.59
CA ILE A 106 1.50 -2.83 7.86
C ILE A 106 2.51 -3.76 7.19
N ASP A 107 2.76 -3.51 5.91
CA ASP A 107 3.77 -4.21 5.15
C ASP A 107 5.18 -3.96 5.70
N GLU A 108 6.03 -4.98 5.75
CA GLU A 108 7.38 -4.88 6.32
C GLU A 108 8.38 -4.28 5.34
N ARG A 109 8.04 -4.24 4.05
CA ARG A 109 8.91 -3.68 3.01
C ARG A 109 9.11 -2.18 3.26
N ASP A 110 10.38 -1.77 3.23
CA ASP A 110 10.84 -0.41 3.50
C ASP A 110 11.05 0.42 2.23
N LEU A 111 10.84 -0.20 1.06
CA LEU A 111 10.92 0.42 -0.26
C LEU A 111 9.62 0.20 -1.06
N PRO A 112 9.31 1.11 -2.00
CA PRO A 112 8.13 1.00 -2.85
C PRO A 112 8.25 -0.15 -3.84
N ILE A 113 7.10 -0.63 -4.27
CA ILE A 113 6.98 -1.71 -5.24
C ILE A 113 6.15 -1.22 -6.41
N SER A 114 6.63 -1.47 -7.63
CA SER A 114 5.88 -1.18 -8.84
C SER A 114 4.47 -1.78 -8.76
N ALA A 115 3.49 -0.98 -9.18
CA ALA A 115 2.12 -1.45 -9.29
C ALA A 115 1.92 -2.39 -10.49
N MET A 116 2.78 -2.31 -11.51
CA MET A 116 2.66 -3.04 -12.78
C MET A 116 3.34 -4.42 -12.74
N ASN A 117 4.44 -4.57 -12.01
CA ASN A 117 5.26 -5.79 -12.04
C ASN A 117 4.60 -7.02 -11.38
N ASP A 118 3.49 -6.84 -10.68
CA ASP A 118 2.75 -7.92 -9.99
C ASP A 118 1.39 -8.24 -10.64
N VAL A 119 0.99 -7.56 -11.72
CA VAL A 119 -0.22 -7.95 -12.45
C VAL A 119 0.11 -9.20 -13.25
N LYS A 120 -0.25 -10.37 -12.70
CA LYS A 120 -0.22 -11.60 -13.48
C LYS A 120 -1.11 -11.41 -14.71
N PRO A 121 -0.64 -11.72 -15.93
CA PRO A 121 -1.50 -11.77 -17.10
C PRO A 121 -2.73 -12.62 -16.74
N CYS A 122 -3.92 -12.18 -17.13
CA CYS A 122 -5.09 -13.03 -17.01
C CYS A 122 -4.78 -14.34 -17.75
N ASP A 123 -4.80 -15.48 -17.07
CA ASP A 123 -4.69 -16.78 -17.71
C ASP A 123 -5.72 -16.85 -18.85
N SER A 124 -5.22 -16.80 -20.08
CA SER A 124 -6.03 -16.84 -21.30
C SER A 124 -6.42 -18.27 -21.70
N LYS A 125 -6.26 -19.24 -20.79
CA LYS A 125 -6.65 -20.62 -21.01
C LYS A 125 -8.08 -20.82 -20.52
N LYS A 126 -9.02 -20.68 -21.46
CA LYS A 126 -10.31 -21.38 -21.42
C LYS A 126 -10.12 -22.84 -21.80
#